data_AF-A0A5S4EY16-F1
#
_entry.id   AF-A0A5S4EY16-F1
#
_cell.length_a   1.000
_cell.length_b   1.000
_cell.length_c   1.000
_cell.angle_alpha   90.00
_cell.angle_beta   90.00
_cell.angle_gamma   90.00
#
_symmetry.space_group_name_H-M   'P 1'
#
loop_
_entity.id
_entity.type
_entity.pdbx_description
1 polymer ?
#
loop_
_entity_poly.entity_id
_entity_poly.type
_entity_poly.pdbx_seq_one_letter_code
_entity_poly.pdbx_strand_id
1 'polypeptide(L)' 'MTTFHDIGALVLFLRMVPWQVPDFDVARYDGRLRALHSAMRQGRPLRATARRFALLATGPHT' A
#
# COMPACT_ATOMS: atom_id res chain seq x y z
N MET A 1 -4.88 0.20 -11.55
CA MET A 1 -3.75 1.09 -11.19
C MET A 1 -4.30 2.12 -10.23
N THR A 2 -3.69 2.27 -9.06
CA THR A 2 -4.15 3.17 -7.99
C THR A 2 -3.13 4.29 -7.83
N THR A 3 -3.59 5.52 -7.60
CA THR A 3 -2.72 6.68 -7.41
C THR A 3 -2.95 7.24 -6.00
N PHE A 4 -1.87 7.40 -5.24
CA PHE A 4 -1.90 8.04 -3.93
C PHE A 4 -1.32 9.44 -4.02
N HIS A 5 -2.14 10.43 -3.66
CA HIS A 5 -1.75 11.84 -3.62
C HIS A 5 -1.39 12.30 -2.20
N ASP A 6 -1.71 11.48 -1.21
CA ASP A 6 -1.47 11.75 0.21
C ASP A 6 -0.76 10.56 0.87
N ILE A 7 0.18 10.87 1.78
CA ILE A 7 0.96 9.85 2.49
C ILE A 7 0.10 9.13 3.52
N GLY A 8 -0.84 9.83 4.16
CA GLY A 8 -1.77 9.23 5.11
C GLY A 8 -2.65 8.17 4.44
N ALA A 9 -3.17 8.47 3.26
CA ALA A 9 -3.94 7.53 2.45
C ALA A 9 -3.13 6.26 2.09
N LEU A 10 -1.86 6.40 1.72
CA LEU A 10 -0.98 5.25 1.45
C LEU A 10 -0.75 4.42 2.71
N VAL A 11 -0.41 5.06 3.84
CA VAL A 11 -0.16 4.37 5.11
C VAL A 11 -1.42 3.65 5.59
N LEU A 12 -2.58 4.30 5.52
CA LEU A 12 -3.86 3.69 5.87
C LEU A 12 -4.15 2.45 5.02
N PHE A 13 -3.95 2.57 3.70
CA PHE A 13 -4.12 1.45 2.78
C PHE A 13 -3.21 0.26 3.13
N LEU A 14 -1.92 0.50 3.38
CA LEU A 14 -0.97 -0.57 3.74
C LEU A 14 -1.32 -1.22 5.09
N ARG A 15 -1.90 -0.48 6.03
CA ARG A 15 -2.40 -1.04 7.31
C ARG A 15 -3.68 -1.86 7.14
N MET A 16 -4.59 -1.45 6.24
CA MET A 16 -5.83 -2.18 5.95
C MET A 16 -5.60 -3.41 5.08
N VAL A 17 -4.55 -3.41 4.26
CA VAL A 17 -4.24 -4.46 3.28
C VAL A 17 -2.83 -5.01 3.53
N PRO A 18 -2.60 -5.70 4.66
CA PRO A 18 -1.26 -6.05 5.13
C PRO A 18 -0.50 -7.00 4.19
N TRP A 19 -1.20 -7.78 3.35
CA TRP A 19 -0.56 -8.65 2.36
C TRP A 19 0.10 -7.90 1.20
N GLN A 20 -0.11 -6.58 1.05
CA GLN A 20 0.59 -5.78 0.03
C GLN A 20 2.08 -5.66 0.32
N VAL A 21 2.41 -5.48 1.59
CA VAL A 21 3.78 -5.38 2.14
C VAL A 21 3.75 -6.04 3.51
N PRO A 22 4.02 -7.36 3.59
CA PRO A 22 3.82 -8.16 4.80
C PRO A 22 4.54 -7.65 6.06
N ASP A 23 5.67 -6.98 5.87
CA ASP A 23 6.52 -6.41 6.93
C ASP A 23 6.38 -4.89 7.07
N PHE A 24 5.26 -4.33 6.60
CA PHE A 24 5.03 -2.89 6.68
C PHE A 24 4.94 -2.41 8.13
N ASP A 25 5.83 -1.48 8.46
CA ASP A 25 5.84 -0.73 9.70
C ASP A 25 6.26 0.72 9.43
N VAL A 26 5.63 1.66 10.13
CA VAL A 26 5.89 3.09 9.88
C VAL A 26 7.29 3.48 10.31
N ALA A 27 7.78 2.97 11.45
CA ALA A 27 9.10 3.32 11.96
C ALA A 27 10.21 2.74 11.05
N ARG A 28 10.08 1.47 10.64
CA ARG A 28 11.01 0.80 9.72
C ARG A 28 11.10 1.49 8.35
N TYR A 29 10.00 2.10 7.89
CA TYR A 29 9.93 2.74 6.58
C TYR A 29 9.93 4.28 6.64
N ASP A 30 10.15 4.91 7.81
CA ASP A 30 10.02 6.36 8.02
C ASP A 30 10.73 7.19 6.95
N GLY A 31 12.01 6.90 6.69
CA GLY A 31 12.78 7.64 5.67
C GLY A 31 12.18 7.55 4.26
N ARG A 32 11.67 6.37 3.86
CA ARG A 32 11.01 6.19 2.56
C ARG A 32 9.65 6.90 2.52
N LEU A 33 8.89 6.83 3.61
CA LEU A 33 7.59 7.51 3.73
C LEU A 33 7.75 9.03 3.68
N ARG A 34 8.79 9.58 4.32
CA ARG A 34 9.12 11.01 4.24
C ARG A 34 9.49 11.43 2.82
N ALA A 35 10.32 10.65 2.12
CA ALA A 35 10.68 10.93 0.74
C ALA A 35 9.45 10.93 -0.19
N LEU A 36 8.54 9.96 -0.02
CA LEU A 36 7.27 9.92 -0.74
C LEU A 36 6.38 11.11 -0.39
N HIS A 37 6.26 11.46 0.88
CA HIS A 37 5.50 12.63 1.32
C HIS A 37 6.04 13.92 0.69
N SER A 38 7.36 14.14 0.71
CA SER A 38 7.99 15.29 0.07
C SER A 38 7.73 15.34 -1.43
N ALA A 39 7.79 14.20 -2.13
CA ALA A 39 7.46 14.13 -3.55
C ALA A 39 5.98 14.47 -3.81
N MET A 40 5.05 13.92 -3.00
CA MET A 40 3.62 14.22 -3.11
C MET A 40 3.34 15.70 -2.87
N ARG A 41 4.00 16.35 -1.90
CA ARG A 41 3.91 17.80 -1.67
C ARG A 41 4.41 18.64 -2.84
N GLN A 42 5.32 18.10 -3.66
CA GLN A 42 5.80 18.72 -4.89
C GLN A 42 4.92 18.38 -6.12
N GLY A 43 3.74 17.79 -5.91
CA GLY A 43 2.82 17.43 -6.98
C GLY A 43 3.18 16.14 -7.72
N ARG A 44 4.06 15.30 -7.15
CA ARG A 44 4.46 14.00 -7.71
C ARG A 44 3.80 12.86 -6.93
N PRO A 45 2.56 12.45 -7.30
CA PRO A 45 1.85 11.40 -6.59
C PRO A 45 2.48 10.03 -6.84
N LEU A 46 2.25 9.09 -5.91
CA LEU A 46 2.67 7.71 -6.07
C LEU A 46 1.66 6.96 -6.94
N ARG A 47 2.09 6.55 -8.13
CA ARG A 47 1.33 5.66 -9.00
C ARG A 47 1.75 4.22 -8.72
N ALA A 48 0.81 3.42 -8.21
CA ALA A 48 1.03 2.02 -7.87
C ALA A 48 0.18 1.10 -8.76
N THR A 49 0.81 0.06 -9.28
CA THR A 49 0.11 -0.99 -10.04
C THR A 49 0.10 -2.26 -9.20
N ALA A 50 -1.10 -2.72 -8.86
CA ALA A 50 -1.33 -4.01 -8.22
C ALA A 50 -2.21 -4.86 -9.12
N ARG A 51 -1.80 -6.12 -9.35
CA ARG A 51 -2.62 -7.17 -9.99
C ARG A 51 -2.61 -8.35 -9.03
N ARG A 52 -3.60 -8.38 -8.12
CA ARG A 52 -3.70 -9.37 -7.04
C ARG A 52 -5.16 -9.77 -6.92
N PHE A 53 -5.42 -11.06 -6.87
CA PHE A 53 -6.73 -11.67 -6.68
C PHE A 53 -6.61 -12.68 -5.54
N ALA A 54 -7.60 -12.68 -4.65
CA ALA A 54 -7.69 -13.67 -3.59
C ALA A 54 -8.39 -14.91 -4.15
N LEU A 55 -7.77 -16.07 -4.00
CA LEU A 55 -8.39 -17.35 -4.28
C LEU A 55 -8.61 -18.04 -2.94
N LEU A 56 -9.87 -18.43 -2.68
CA LEU A 56 -10.22 -19.28 -1.58
C LEU A 56 -10.72 -20.60 -2.18
N ALA A 57 -9.97 -21.68 -1.97
CA ALA A 57 -10.46 -23.02 -2.27
C ALA A 57 -11.15 -23.55 -1.02
N THR A 58 -12.45 -23.82 -1.12
CA THR A 58 -13.18 -24.60 -0.11
C THR A 58 -13.22 -26.05 -0.57
N GLY A 59 -13.09 -26.99 0.38
CA GLY A 59 -13.25 -28.42 0.08
C GLY A 59 -14.61 -28.71 -0.55
N PRO A 60 -14.79 -29.88 -1.18
CA PRO A 60 -16.05 -30.23 -1.83
C PRO A 60 -17.22 -30.07 -0.85
N HIS A 61 -18.26 -29.34 -1.27
CA HIS A 61 -19.56 -29.41 -0.60
C HIS A 61 -20.03 -30.85 -0.73
N THR A 62 -19.96 -31.61 0.38
CA THR A 62 -20.44 -32.99 0.45
C THR A 62 -21.96 -33.00 0.39
#